data_AF-A0A7Y3MT61-F1
#
_entry.id   AF-A0A7Y3MT61-F1
#
_cell.length_a   1.000
_cell.length_b   1.000
_cell.length_c   1.000
_cell.angle_alpha   90.00
_cell.angle_beta   90.00
_cell.angle_gamma   90.00
#
_symmetry.space_group_name_H-M   'P 1'
#
loop_
_entity.id
_entity.type
_entity.pdbx_description
1 polymer ?
#
loop_
_entity_poly.entity_id
_entity_poly.type
_entity_poly.pdbx_seq_one_letter_code
_entity_poly.pdbx_strand_id
1 'polypeptide(L)'
;LGAPSAPVDPDAGWWHAPWSPELQARWVGRMFAIAMSKPFVESVFWTELYDHDDAALPRAGLISADGKAKAAFTRLVGARRRLRKPLGILRLPERASS
;
A
#
# COMPACT_ATOMS: atom_id res chain seq x y z
N LEU A 1 4.94 -0.19 -6.46
CA LEU A 1 4.97 0.50 -5.14
C LEU A 1 5.74 -0.36 -4.17
N GLY A 2 6.49 0.25 -3.26
CA GLY A 2 7.21 -0.44 -2.19
C GLY A 2 7.59 0.54 -1.10
N ALA A 3 7.66 0.05 0.14
CA ALA A 3 8.18 0.80 1.28
C ALA A 3 8.80 -0.21 2.26
N PRO A 4 9.90 0.13 2.94
CA PRO A 4 10.53 -0.78 3.87
C PRO A 4 9.73 -0.90 5.16
N SER A 5 9.82 -2.05 5.83
CA SER A 5 9.20 -2.29 7.14
C SER A 5 10.13 -2.00 8.33
N ALA A 6 11.36 -1.52 8.10
CA ALA A 6 12.32 -1.10 9.13
C ALA A 6 13.42 -0.22 8.50
N PRO A 7 14.15 0.64 9.27
CA PRO A 7 15.15 1.56 8.72
C PRO A 7 16.29 0.82 8.01
N VAL A 8 16.39 0.93 6.69
CA VAL A 8 17.32 0.15 5.85
C VAL A 8 18.71 0.76 5.74
N ASP A 9 18.78 2.08 5.82
CA ASP A 9 19.99 2.88 5.69
C ASP A 9 19.83 4.09 6.64
N PRO A 10 20.82 4.39 7.50
CA PRO A 10 20.76 5.55 8.40
C PRO A 10 20.63 6.89 7.67
N ASP A 11 21.08 6.98 6.42
CA ASP A 11 21.01 8.20 5.60
C ASP A 11 19.72 8.27 4.75
N ALA A 12 18.93 7.20 4.73
CA ALA A 12 17.65 7.17 4.01
C ALA A 12 16.53 7.86 4.79
N GLY A 13 15.69 8.59 4.06
CA GLY A 13 14.52 9.26 4.62
C GLY A 13 13.39 8.31 5.05
N TRP A 14 12.46 8.85 5.83
CA TRP A 14 11.27 8.14 6.29
C TRP A 14 9.98 8.96 6.13
N TRP A 15 8.85 8.27 6.19
CA TRP A 15 7.54 8.90 6.07
C TRP A 15 6.89 9.09 7.45
N HIS A 16 6.84 10.33 7.95
CA HIS A 16 6.33 10.73 9.27
C HIS A 16 7.12 10.24 10.51
N ALA A 17 7.63 9.01 10.51
CA ALA A 17 8.40 8.42 11.62
C ALA A 17 9.35 7.34 11.07
N PRO A 18 10.32 6.83 11.85
CA PRO A 18 11.16 5.72 11.42
C PRO A 18 10.33 4.53 10.91
N TRP A 19 10.82 3.86 9.88
CA TRP A 19 10.12 2.74 9.26
C TRP A 19 9.83 1.63 10.27
N SER A 20 8.59 1.15 10.26
CA SER A 20 8.12 0.01 11.04
C SER A 20 7.11 -0.79 10.21
N PRO A 21 6.77 -2.03 10.58
CA PRO A 21 5.72 -2.80 9.90
C PRO A 21 4.36 -2.07 9.86
N GLU A 22 4.01 -1.36 10.92
CA GLU A 22 2.77 -0.57 11.02
C GLU A 22 2.83 0.65 10.11
N LEU A 23 3.99 1.31 10.02
CA LEU A 23 4.16 2.45 9.14
C LEU A 23 4.15 2.03 7.66
N GLN A 24 4.75 0.90 7.32
CA GLN A 24 4.64 0.27 6.00
C GLN A 24 3.16 0.02 5.64
N ALA A 25 2.38 -0.52 6.59
CA ALA A 25 0.95 -0.76 6.41
C ALA A 25 0.14 0.54 6.22
N ARG A 26 0.46 1.60 6.96
CA ARG A 26 -0.16 2.92 6.76
C ARG A 26 0.20 3.52 5.41
N TRP A 27 1.47 3.39 5.01
CA TRP A 27 1.98 3.92 3.75
C TRP A 27 1.27 3.27 2.58
N VAL A 28 1.23 1.92 2.54
CA VAL A 28 0.55 1.20 1.45
C VAL A 28 -0.93 1.55 1.39
N GLY A 29 -1.60 1.70 2.54
CA GLY A 29 -3.00 2.10 2.58
C GLY A 29 -3.26 3.48 1.96
N ARG A 30 -2.40 4.47 2.22
CA ARG A 30 -2.54 5.82 1.65
C ARG A 30 -2.14 5.87 0.19
N MET A 31 -1.00 5.27 -0.18
CA MET A 31 -0.53 5.28 -1.56
C MET A 31 -1.47 4.52 -2.50
N PHE A 32 -2.02 3.40 -2.03
CA PHE A 32 -3.04 2.68 -2.78
C PHE A 32 -4.30 3.53 -3.02
N ALA A 33 -4.79 4.23 -1.99
CA ALA A 33 -5.96 5.11 -2.13
C ALA A 33 -5.68 6.27 -3.11
N ILE A 34 -4.50 6.89 -3.04
CA ILE A 34 -4.07 7.96 -3.96
C ILE A 34 -3.93 7.45 -5.40
N ALA A 35 -3.43 6.22 -5.60
CA ALA A 35 -3.32 5.62 -6.93
C ALA A 35 -4.71 5.35 -7.50
N MET A 36 -5.59 4.70 -6.73
CA MET A 36 -6.94 4.33 -7.16
C MET A 36 -7.91 5.53 -7.26
N SER A 37 -7.56 6.71 -6.75
CA SER A 37 -8.36 7.92 -6.94
C SER A 37 -8.25 8.52 -8.34
N LYS A 38 -7.35 7.99 -9.18
CA LYS A 38 -7.11 8.47 -10.53
C LYS A 38 -7.85 7.57 -11.53
N PRO A 39 -8.80 8.09 -12.32
CA PRO A 39 -9.62 7.26 -13.21
C PRO A 39 -8.84 6.46 -14.27
N PHE A 40 -7.65 6.94 -14.65
CA PHE A 40 -6.78 6.29 -15.63
C PHE A 40 -5.85 5.21 -15.04
N VAL A 41 -5.87 5.00 -13.71
CA VAL A 41 -5.06 3.96 -13.08
C VAL A 41 -5.86 2.66 -13.04
N GLU A 42 -5.49 1.72 -13.91
CA GLU A 42 -6.16 0.41 -14.01
C GLU A 42 -5.60 -0.61 -13.02
N SER A 43 -4.34 -0.47 -12.61
CA SER A 43 -3.65 -1.46 -11.79
C SER A 43 -2.54 -0.85 -10.92
N VAL A 44 -2.32 -1.47 -9.76
CA VAL A 44 -1.26 -1.11 -8.82
C VAL A 44 -0.55 -2.38 -8.39
N PHE A 45 0.76 -2.43 -8.63
CA PHE A 45 1.61 -3.56 -8.23
C PHE A 45 2.46 -3.20 -7.02
N TRP A 46 2.50 -4.11 -6.05
CA TRP A 46 3.49 -4.09 -4.98
C TRP A 46 4.72 -4.88 -5.45
N THR A 47 5.91 -4.34 -5.27
CA THR A 47 7.13 -4.88 -5.90
C THR A 47 7.56 -6.21 -5.29
N GLU A 48 7.57 -6.32 -3.96
CA GLU A 48 8.09 -7.50 -3.27
C GLU A 48 7.01 -8.27 -2.52
N LEU A 49 6.75 -9.52 -2.91
CA LEU A 49 5.80 -10.35 -2.18
C LEU A 49 6.36 -10.78 -0.82
N TYR A 50 7.64 -11.17 -0.77
CA TYR A 50 8.33 -11.64 0.43
C TYR A 50 9.67 -10.91 0.59
N ASP A 51 10.18 -10.84 1.81
CA ASP A 51 11.53 -10.32 2.05
C ASP A 51 12.59 -11.32 1.60
N HIS A 52 13.56 -10.85 0.83
CA HIS A 52 14.77 -11.59 0.47
C HIS A 52 15.96 -10.64 0.27
N ASP A 53 17.17 -11.18 0.27
CA ASP A 53 18.40 -10.39 0.27
C ASP A 53 18.66 -9.69 -1.07
N ASP A 54 18.22 -10.29 -2.18
CA ASP A 54 18.36 -9.71 -3.53
C ASP A 54 17.32 -8.61 -3.86
N ALA A 55 16.46 -8.24 -2.91
CA ALA A 55 15.41 -7.25 -3.17
C ALA A 55 16.02 -5.86 -3.35
N ALA A 56 15.64 -5.15 -4.42
CA ALA A 56 16.14 -3.80 -4.70
C ALA A 56 15.83 -2.80 -3.55
N LEU A 57 14.77 -3.06 -2.80
CA LEU A 57 14.46 -2.36 -1.55
C LEU A 57 14.40 -3.39 -0.41
N PRO A 58 15.39 -3.41 0.49
CA PRO A 58 15.41 -4.36 1.60
C PRO A 58 14.17 -4.24 2.49
N ARG A 59 13.69 -5.39 2.96
CA ARG A 59 12.55 -5.50 3.89
C ARG A 59 11.26 -4.85 3.39
N ALA A 60 11.07 -4.78 2.07
CA ALA A 60 9.86 -4.26 1.44
C ALA A 60 8.77 -5.31 1.18
N GLY A 61 9.03 -6.58 1.52
CA GLY A 61 8.08 -7.67 1.36
C GLY A 61 6.78 -7.45 2.13
N LEU A 62 5.68 -7.98 1.60
CA LEU A 62 4.41 -8.12 2.33
C LEU A 62 4.43 -9.30 3.30
N ILE A 63 5.31 -10.27 3.05
CA ILE A 63 5.60 -11.43 3.88
C ILE A 63 7.06 -11.32 4.32
N SER A 64 7.37 -11.60 5.58
CA SER A 64 8.76 -11.64 6.06
C SER A 64 9.51 -12.87 5.54
N ALA A 65 10.83 -12.86 5.67
CA ALA A 65 11.69 -13.97 5.23
C ALA A 65 11.37 -15.30 5.94
N ASP A 66 10.79 -15.23 7.15
CA ASP A 66 10.31 -16.40 7.92
C ASP A 66 8.87 -16.83 7.55
N GLY A 67 8.27 -16.25 6.50
CA GLY A 67 6.95 -16.61 6.01
C GLY A 67 5.77 -15.97 6.74
N LYS A 68 6.00 -15.04 7.67
CA LYS A 68 4.91 -14.36 8.39
C LYS A 68 4.35 -13.20 7.57
N ALA A 69 3.02 -13.11 7.48
CA ALA A 69 2.38 -11.97 6.83
C ALA A 69 2.58 -10.69 7.66
N LYS A 70 3.06 -9.62 7.03
CA LYS A 70 3.17 -8.29 7.66
C LYS A 70 1.83 -7.55 7.66
N ALA A 71 1.70 -6.53 8.49
CA ALA A 71 0.50 -5.69 8.57
C ALA A 71 0.11 -5.08 7.20
N ALA A 72 1.09 -4.78 6.34
CA ALA A 72 0.87 -4.29 4.98
C ALA A 72 0.11 -5.28 4.09
N PHE A 73 0.37 -6.59 4.21
CA PHE A 73 -0.37 -7.64 3.50
C PHE A 73 -1.86 -7.58 3.83
N THR A 74 -2.18 -7.61 5.12
CA THR A 74 -3.56 -7.53 5.61
C THR A 74 -4.25 -6.25 5.13
N ARG A 75 -3.54 -5.12 5.13
CA ARG A 75 -4.08 -3.85 4.65
C ARG A 75 -4.45 -3.87 3.16
N LEU A 76 -3.56 -4.40 2.31
CA LEU A 76 -3.79 -4.52 0.86
C LEU A 76 -4.91 -5.52 0.53
N VAL A 77 -4.92 -6.69 1.19
CA VAL A 77 -6.00 -7.67 1.00
C VAL A 77 -7.35 -7.07 1.40
N GLY A 78 -7.39 -6.33 2.51
CA GLY A 78 -8.58 -5.60 2.94
C GLY A 78 -9.05 -4.57 1.89
N ALA A 79 -8.12 -3.80 1.32
CA ALA A 79 -8.44 -2.83 0.26
C ALA A 79 -8.98 -3.53 -1.01
N ARG A 80 -8.30 -4.58 -1.48
CA ARG A 80 -8.74 -5.39 -2.63
C ARG A 80 -10.13 -5.97 -2.41
N ARG A 81 -10.43 -6.53 -1.24
CA ARG A 81 -11.76 -7.08 -0.91
C ARG A 81 -12.87 -6.03 -1.00
N ARG A 82 -12.58 -4.77 -0.63
CA ARG A 82 -13.54 -3.66 -0.74
C ARG A 82 -13.80 -3.29 -2.21
N LEU A 83 -12.76 -3.23 -3.03
CA LEU A 83 -12.89 -2.92 -4.46
C LEU A 83 -13.57 -4.01 -5.29
N ARG A 84 -13.56 -5.27 -4.81
CA ARG A 84 -14.31 -6.35 -5.48
C ARG A 84 -15.83 -6.17 -5.40
N LYS A 85 -16.33 -5.35 -4.47
CA LYS A 85 -17.74 -4.99 -4.42
C LYS A 85 -17.98 -3.82 -5.38
N PRO A 86 -18.86 -3.96 -6.38
CA PRO A 86 -19.24 -2.84 -7.21
C PRO A 86 -19.77 -1.70 -6.34
N LEU A 87 -19.44 -0.45 -6.69
CA LEU A 87 -19.94 0.74 -5.98
C LEU A 87 -21.46 0.96 -6.19
N GLY A 88 -22.10 0.13 -7.01
CA GLY A 88 -23.47 0.33 -7.46
C GLY A 88 -23.54 1.38 -8.57
N ILE A 89 -24.75 1.85 -8.86
CA ILE A 89 -24.98 2.91 -9.84
C ILE A 89 -24.39 4.21 -9.30
N LEU A 90 -23.50 4.85 -10.08
CA LEU A 90 -22.97 6.18 -9.77
C LEU A 90 -24.13 7.20 -9.76
N ARG A 91 -24.52 7.64 -8.56
CA ARG A 91 -25.46 8.73 -8.35
C ARG A 91 -24.64 10.00 -8.13
N LEU A 92 -24.57 10.86 -9.14
CA LEU A 92 -23.95 12.18 -8.98
C LEU A 92 -24.88 13.05 -8.12
N PRO A 93 -24.36 13.86 -7.19
CA PRO A 93 -25.17 14.80 -6.43
C PRO A 93 -25.86 15.78 -7.38
N GLU A 94 -27.10 16.16 -7.07
CA GLU A 94 -27.80 17.21 -7.80
C GLU A 94 -26.95 18.49 -7.77
N ARG A 95 -26.70 19.08 -8.94
CA ARG A 95 -25.98 20.35 -9.03
C ARG A 95 -26.74 21.37 -8.19
N ALA A 96 -26.09 21.94 -7.19
CA ALA A 96 -26.64 23.09 -6.49
C ALA A 96 -26.75 24.24 -7.50
N SER A 97 -27.99 24.64 -7.81
CA SER A 97 -28.27 25.83 -8.61
C SER A 97 -27.67 27.05 -7.91
N SER A 98 -26.73 27.73 -8.57
CA SER A 98 -26.25 29.06 -8.20
C SER A 98 -27.10 30.13 -8.86
#